data_AF-A0A516SH78-F1
#
_entry.id   AF-A0A516SH78-F1
#
_cell.length_a   1.000
_cell.length_b   1.000
_cell.length_c   1.000
_cell.angle_alpha   90.00
_cell.angle_beta   90.00
_cell.angle_gamma   90.00
#
_symmetry.space_group_name_H-M   'P 1'
#
loop_
_entity.id
_entity.type
_entity.pdbx_description
1 polymer ?
#
loop_
_entity_poly.entity_id
_entity_poly.type
_entity_poly.pdbx_seq_one_letter_code
_entity_poly.pdbx_strand_id
1 'polypeptide(L)'
;MEADFNLLKPTPGGYTPQAPTANSQASIADSFDDERKEPVNTGVNPLVACANPLLYLAGQLRATPQHANPAALREYLAERIRAFEDAARTAGVRHEHVIAGRYVLCTLLDEVAASTPWGGSGIWAKHSLLVMFHNETWGGEKFYQLLSKLGENPVGNRDLLELMYLCLCLGFEGRYRVLNDGAAQLELLRRRLVEMLRQQRPVGERELSPHWQGEVAVLKRSGLRIPLWVTASATALLLTLVYMGLSLTLNRDSDPVFGDIQSLRARVPTHALDKPAAVPRLAGLLQREISEGLVSVADHENRSVITIRGDGLFESGSADVTSAYMPVLARISAELGKVNGQILISGHTDNQPLRSMRFPSNWHLSRARAEAVRDLLAESLPANRLLVDGRSDSEPVVVNDTPANRARNRRVEITLFVSK
;
A
#
# COMPACT_ATOMS: atom_id res chain seq x y z
N MET A 1 41.30 7.01 -14.82
CA MET A 1 40.89 5.81 -14.07
C MET A 1 39.39 5.71 -14.28
N GLU A 2 38.99 5.26 -15.47
CA GLU A 2 37.59 5.22 -15.91
C GLU A 2 37.12 3.77 -15.86
N ALA A 3 35.94 3.58 -15.26
CA ALA A 3 35.40 2.30 -14.86
C ALA A 3 34.81 1.51 -16.04
N ASP A 4 35.07 0.20 -16.02
CA ASP A 4 34.59 -0.82 -16.95
C ASP A 4 33.06 -0.87 -17.05
N PHE A 5 32.52 -0.59 -18.24
CA PHE A 5 31.16 -0.97 -18.62
C PHE A 5 31.20 -2.35 -19.29
N ASN A 6 30.75 -3.38 -18.56
CA ASN A 6 30.50 -4.71 -19.12
C ASN A 6 29.27 -4.68 -20.04
N LEU A 7 29.51 -4.56 -21.34
CA LEU A 7 28.50 -4.66 -22.39
C LEU A 7 28.29 -6.14 -22.77
N LEU A 8 27.24 -6.78 -22.24
CA LEU A 8 26.81 -8.11 -22.67
C LEU A 8 26.24 -8.04 -24.10
N LYS A 9 26.93 -8.69 -25.04
CA LYS A 9 26.52 -8.84 -26.44
C LYS A 9 25.82 -10.21 -26.61
N PRO A 10 24.52 -10.28 -26.95
CA PRO A 10 23.88 -11.57 -27.20
C PRO A 10 24.38 -12.17 -28.53
N THR A 11 24.77 -13.44 -28.49
CA THR A 11 25.10 -14.26 -29.66
C THR A 11 23.86 -14.49 -30.53
N PRO A 12 23.92 -14.25 -31.85
CA PRO A 12 22.82 -14.62 -32.74
C PRO A 12 22.76 -16.15 -32.87
N GLY A 13 21.59 -16.73 -32.61
CA GLY A 13 21.34 -18.15 -32.75
C GLY A 13 21.56 -18.60 -34.20
N GLY A 14 22.42 -19.60 -34.39
CA GLY A 14 22.67 -20.22 -35.68
C GLY A 14 21.45 -21.02 -36.14
N TYR A 15 20.67 -20.45 -37.05
CA TYR A 15 19.69 -21.17 -37.83
C TYR A 15 20.41 -21.98 -38.90
N THR A 16 20.37 -23.31 -38.81
CA THR A 16 20.82 -24.20 -39.88
C THR A 16 19.67 -24.36 -40.87
N PRO A 17 19.79 -23.93 -42.14
CA PRO A 17 18.72 -24.10 -43.11
C PRO A 17 18.65 -25.59 -43.51
N GLN A 18 17.57 -26.26 -43.15
CA GLN A 18 17.22 -27.56 -43.71
C GLN A 18 16.85 -27.34 -45.19
N ALA A 19 17.50 -28.07 -46.10
CA ALA A 19 17.21 -28.01 -47.52
C ALA A 19 15.75 -28.42 -47.80
N PRO A 20 15.03 -27.73 -48.70
CA PRO A 20 13.63 -28.04 -48.98
C PRO A 20 13.53 -29.42 -49.62
N THR A 21 12.85 -30.35 -48.95
CA THR A 21 12.46 -31.63 -49.54
C THR A 21 11.51 -31.36 -50.70
N ALA A 22 11.95 -31.71 -51.91
CA ALA A 22 11.15 -31.71 -53.11
C ALA A 22 10.06 -32.79 -53.01
N ASN A 23 8.94 -32.45 -52.37
CA ASN A 23 7.61 -33.03 -52.56
C ASN A 23 6.63 -32.38 -51.58
N SER A 24 6.25 -31.14 -51.83
CA SER A 24 4.93 -30.66 -51.42
C SER A 24 4.31 -29.86 -52.56
N GLN A 25 3.78 -30.58 -53.54
CA GLN A 25 2.58 -30.07 -54.21
C GLN A 25 1.44 -30.19 -53.20
N ALA A 26 1.44 -29.32 -52.19
CA ALA A 26 0.31 -29.18 -51.28
C ALA A 26 -0.86 -28.73 -52.14
N SER A 27 -1.85 -29.60 -52.30
CA SER A 27 -3.08 -29.25 -52.98
C SER A 27 -3.79 -28.22 -52.10
N ILE A 28 -4.43 -27.21 -52.69
CA ILE A 28 -5.14 -26.19 -51.91
C ILE A 28 -6.26 -26.85 -51.07
N ALA A 29 -6.74 -28.05 -51.45
CA ALA A 29 -7.61 -28.88 -50.62
C ALA A 29 -7.00 -29.18 -49.24
N ASP A 30 -5.69 -29.47 -49.16
CA ASP A 30 -4.98 -29.66 -47.88
C ASP A 30 -4.77 -28.34 -47.12
N SER A 31 -4.85 -27.18 -47.79
CA SER A 31 -4.83 -25.86 -47.13
C SER A 31 -6.21 -25.40 -46.63
N PHE A 32 -7.28 -26.12 -47.01
CA PHE A 32 -8.63 -25.89 -46.51
C PHE A 32 -8.99 -26.82 -45.34
N ASP A 33 -8.19 -27.86 -45.08
CA ASP A 33 -8.38 -28.88 -44.03
C ASP A 33 -7.58 -28.55 -42.74
N ASP A 34 -7.55 -27.27 -42.37
CA ASP A 34 -7.02 -26.88 -41.06
C ASP A 34 -8.10 -27.19 -40.02
N GLU A 35 -7.86 -28.18 -39.15
CA GLU A 35 -8.65 -28.53 -37.95
C GLU A 35 -8.80 -27.37 -36.93
N ARG A 36 -8.70 -26.12 -37.37
CA ARG A 36 -8.87 -24.91 -36.57
C ARG A 36 -10.34 -24.54 -36.58
N LYS A 37 -10.94 -24.68 -35.38
CA LYS A 37 -12.11 -23.96 -34.84
C LYS A 37 -12.96 -23.26 -35.90
N GLU A 38 -14.22 -23.70 -36.03
CA GLU A 38 -15.25 -23.03 -36.82
C GLU A 38 -15.00 -21.51 -36.85
N PRO A 39 -14.91 -20.89 -38.05
CA PRO A 39 -14.60 -19.48 -38.16
C PRO A 39 -15.56 -18.73 -37.26
N VAL A 40 -15.02 -18.03 -36.26
CA VAL A 40 -15.85 -17.29 -35.32
C VAL A 40 -16.65 -16.29 -36.17
N ASN A 41 -17.95 -16.51 -36.26
CA ASN A 41 -18.86 -15.63 -36.99
C ASN A 41 -18.98 -14.32 -36.22
N THR A 42 -17.95 -13.48 -36.34
CA THR A 42 -17.87 -12.17 -35.70
C THR A 42 -18.46 -11.12 -36.64
N GLY A 43 -19.40 -10.33 -36.15
CA GLY A 43 -19.96 -9.20 -36.88
C GLY A 43 -21.25 -8.71 -36.24
N VAL A 44 -21.53 -7.41 -36.36
CA VAL A 44 -22.80 -6.82 -35.89
C VAL A 44 -23.97 -7.29 -36.76
N ASN A 45 -23.72 -7.52 -38.05
CA ASN A 45 -24.69 -8.03 -39.01
C ASN A 45 -24.65 -9.58 -39.03
N PRO A 46 -25.71 -10.27 -38.58
CA PRO A 46 -25.71 -11.73 -38.45
C PRO A 46 -25.62 -12.47 -39.80
N LEU A 47 -26.20 -11.89 -40.87
CA LEU A 47 -26.15 -12.49 -42.20
C LEU A 47 -24.74 -12.41 -42.80
N VAL A 48 -24.09 -11.26 -42.66
CA VAL A 48 -22.68 -11.07 -43.11
C VAL A 48 -21.73 -11.91 -42.28
N ALA A 49 -21.92 -11.99 -40.96
CA ALA A 49 -21.11 -12.82 -40.09
C ALA A 49 -21.10 -14.29 -40.55
N CYS A 50 -22.27 -14.84 -40.91
CA CYS A 50 -22.37 -16.20 -41.48
C CYS A 50 -21.76 -16.31 -42.88
N ALA A 51 -21.78 -15.25 -43.69
CA ALA A 51 -21.25 -15.22 -45.05
C ALA A 51 -19.72 -15.06 -45.11
N ASN A 52 -19.08 -14.60 -44.03
CA ASN A 52 -17.64 -14.30 -43.98
C ASN A 52 -16.74 -15.40 -44.57
N PRO A 53 -16.95 -16.69 -44.29
CA PRO A 53 -16.09 -17.74 -44.86
C PRO A 53 -16.18 -17.79 -46.40
N LEU A 54 -17.38 -17.60 -46.97
CA LEU A 54 -17.58 -17.57 -48.42
C LEU A 54 -17.01 -16.29 -49.05
N LEU A 55 -17.14 -15.15 -48.38
CA LEU A 55 -16.56 -13.87 -48.83
C LEU A 55 -15.02 -13.92 -48.83
N TYR A 56 -14.42 -14.56 -47.81
CA TYR A 56 -12.98 -14.81 -47.74
C TYR A 56 -12.51 -15.70 -48.89
N LEU A 57 -13.22 -16.81 -49.14
CA LEU A 57 -12.94 -17.70 -50.26
C LEU A 57 -13.07 -16.98 -51.60
N ALA A 58 -14.08 -16.12 -51.78
CA ALA A 58 -14.25 -15.32 -53.00
C ALA A 58 -13.01 -14.43 -53.28
N GLY A 59 -12.43 -13.82 -52.23
CA GLY A 59 -11.19 -13.05 -52.36
C GLY A 59 -9.99 -13.92 -52.76
N GLN A 60 -9.83 -15.09 -52.15
CA GLN A 60 -8.74 -16.04 -52.46
C GLN A 60 -8.84 -16.62 -53.88
N LEU A 61 -10.04 -17.00 -54.31
CA LEU A 61 -10.29 -17.59 -55.62
C LEU A 61 -9.87 -16.65 -56.76
N ARG A 62 -10.17 -15.35 -56.60
CA ARG A 62 -9.76 -14.32 -57.55
C ARG A 62 -8.24 -14.23 -57.71
N ALA A 63 -7.48 -14.52 -56.65
CA ALA A 63 -6.02 -14.52 -56.64
C ALA A 63 -5.40 -15.86 -57.07
N THR A 64 -6.21 -16.86 -57.47
CA THR A 64 -5.75 -18.22 -57.79
C THR A 64 -5.76 -18.45 -59.32
N PRO A 65 -4.63 -18.24 -60.02
CA PRO A 65 -4.58 -18.33 -61.48
C PRO A 65 -4.71 -19.76 -62.01
N GLN A 66 -4.39 -20.78 -61.20
CA GLN A 66 -4.49 -22.19 -61.57
C GLN A 66 -5.02 -23.01 -60.39
N HIS A 67 -5.96 -23.92 -60.67
CA HIS A 67 -6.49 -24.85 -59.66
C HIS A 67 -6.50 -26.28 -60.21
N ALA A 68 -6.01 -27.24 -59.43
CA ALA A 68 -5.81 -28.63 -59.87
C ALA A 68 -7.13 -29.38 -60.14
N ASN A 69 -8.18 -29.11 -59.37
CA ASN A 69 -9.49 -29.75 -59.53
C ASN A 69 -10.67 -28.78 -59.30
N PRO A 70 -11.14 -28.07 -60.33
CA PRO A 70 -12.29 -27.15 -60.22
C PRO A 70 -13.60 -27.83 -59.80
N ALA A 71 -13.78 -29.13 -60.09
CA ALA A 71 -15.00 -29.86 -59.74
C ALA A 71 -15.12 -30.10 -58.22
N ALA A 72 -14.02 -30.53 -57.59
CA ALA A 72 -13.96 -30.69 -56.13
C ALA A 72 -14.10 -29.34 -55.40
N LEU A 73 -13.49 -28.27 -55.93
CA LEU A 73 -13.66 -26.92 -55.38
C LEU A 73 -15.13 -26.48 -55.40
N ARG A 74 -15.86 -26.77 -56.47
CA ARG A 74 -17.29 -26.47 -56.56
C ARG A 74 -18.10 -27.23 -55.52
N GLU A 75 -17.82 -28.52 -55.31
CA GLU A 75 -18.48 -29.34 -54.29
C GLU A 75 -18.23 -28.76 -52.89
N TYR A 76 -16.97 -28.39 -52.61
CA TYR A 76 -16.61 -27.70 -51.38
C TYR A 76 -17.39 -26.38 -51.20
N LEU A 77 -17.45 -25.52 -52.22
CA LEU A 77 -18.24 -24.28 -52.15
C LEU A 77 -19.74 -24.54 -51.95
N ALA A 78 -20.29 -25.59 -52.55
CA ALA A 78 -21.67 -25.99 -52.37
C ALA A 78 -21.95 -26.42 -50.92
N GLU A 79 -21.04 -27.16 -50.29
CA GLU A 79 -21.12 -27.51 -48.86
C GLU A 79 -21.03 -26.27 -47.98
N ARG A 80 -20.10 -25.34 -48.27
CA ARG A 80 -19.99 -24.07 -47.53
C ARG A 80 -21.23 -23.19 -47.68
N ILE A 81 -21.91 -23.22 -48.83
CA ILE A 81 -23.19 -22.54 -49.05
C ILE A 81 -24.30 -23.14 -48.19
N ARG A 82 -24.37 -24.48 -48.08
CA ARG A 82 -25.33 -25.14 -47.18
C ARG A 82 -25.05 -24.80 -45.71
N ALA A 83 -23.78 -24.82 -45.31
CA ALA A 83 -23.37 -24.40 -43.97
C ALA A 83 -23.75 -22.95 -43.67
N PHE A 84 -23.61 -22.04 -44.63
CA PHE A 84 -24.10 -20.65 -44.51
C PHE A 84 -25.62 -20.59 -44.28
N GLU A 85 -26.40 -21.37 -45.05
CA GLU A 85 -27.86 -21.41 -44.91
C GLU A 85 -28.27 -21.90 -43.51
N ASP A 86 -27.65 -22.97 -43.01
CA ASP A 86 -27.91 -23.53 -41.68
C ASP A 86 -27.49 -22.56 -40.56
N ALA A 87 -26.31 -21.94 -40.69
CA ALA A 87 -25.81 -20.95 -39.73
C ALA A 87 -26.72 -19.71 -39.66
N ALA A 88 -27.16 -19.18 -40.81
CA ALA A 88 -28.02 -18.01 -40.87
C ALA A 88 -29.41 -18.29 -40.30
N ARG A 89 -29.96 -19.49 -40.54
CA ARG A 89 -31.23 -19.94 -39.91
C ARG A 89 -31.09 -20.05 -38.39
N THR A 90 -29.99 -20.63 -37.92
CA THR A 90 -29.71 -20.79 -36.48
C THR A 90 -29.50 -19.44 -35.79
N ALA A 91 -28.90 -18.47 -36.48
CA ALA A 91 -28.74 -17.09 -36.02
C ALA A 91 -30.04 -16.26 -36.02
N GLY A 92 -31.18 -16.85 -36.43
CA GLY A 92 -32.49 -16.20 -36.40
C GLY A 92 -32.75 -15.25 -37.58
N VAL A 93 -31.98 -15.34 -38.66
CA VAL A 93 -32.20 -14.51 -39.85
C VAL A 93 -33.49 -14.91 -40.57
N ARG A 94 -34.27 -13.93 -41.05
CA ARG A 94 -35.52 -14.17 -41.80
C ARG A 94 -35.28 -15.08 -43.01
N HIS A 95 -36.16 -16.05 -43.21
CA HIS A 95 -36.02 -17.04 -44.29
C HIS A 95 -35.82 -16.42 -45.69
N GLU A 96 -36.56 -15.34 -46.01
CA GLU A 96 -36.40 -14.60 -47.27
C GLU A 96 -34.99 -14.03 -47.44
N HIS A 97 -34.37 -13.54 -46.37
CA HIS A 97 -33.00 -13.00 -46.38
C HIS A 97 -31.96 -14.11 -46.53
N VAL A 98 -32.21 -15.30 -45.97
CA VAL A 98 -31.33 -16.45 -46.14
C VAL A 98 -31.33 -16.89 -47.61
N ILE A 99 -32.51 -17.04 -48.23
CA ILE A 99 -32.62 -17.39 -49.65
C ILE A 99 -31.94 -16.33 -50.54
N ALA A 100 -32.21 -15.06 -50.29
CA ALA A 100 -31.65 -13.97 -51.08
C ALA A 100 -30.13 -13.82 -50.86
N GLY A 101 -29.63 -14.02 -49.63
CA GLY A 101 -28.21 -14.04 -49.33
C GLY A 101 -27.49 -15.20 -50.02
N ARG A 102 -28.11 -16.39 -50.03
CA ARG A 102 -27.60 -17.56 -50.76
C ARG A 102 -27.49 -17.27 -52.27
N TYR A 103 -28.53 -16.65 -52.84
CA TYR A 103 -28.54 -16.23 -54.25
C TYR A 103 -27.38 -15.27 -54.56
N VAL A 104 -27.22 -14.24 -53.73
CA VAL A 104 -26.14 -13.24 -53.84
C VAL A 104 -24.76 -13.89 -53.80
N LEU A 105 -24.53 -14.80 -52.84
CA LEU A 105 -23.25 -15.49 -52.67
C LEU A 105 -22.94 -16.45 -53.83
N CYS A 106 -23.94 -17.21 -54.30
CA CYS A 106 -23.79 -18.07 -55.49
C CYS A 106 -23.39 -17.22 -56.71
N THR A 107 -24.07 -16.09 -56.91
CA THR A 107 -23.81 -15.18 -58.03
C THR A 107 -22.40 -14.59 -57.96
N LEU A 108 -21.95 -14.17 -56.77
CA LEU A 108 -20.60 -13.66 -56.54
C LEU A 108 -19.55 -14.72 -56.87
N LEU A 109 -19.68 -15.92 -56.29
CA LEU A 109 -18.70 -16.99 -56.43
C LEU A 109 -18.61 -17.51 -57.87
N ASP A 110 -19.76 -17.63 -58.55
CA ASP A 110 -19.80 -18.00 -59.97
C ASP A 110 -19.12 -16.95 -60.85
N GLU A 111 -19.33 -15.65 -60.58
CA GLU A 111 -18.65 -14.59 -61.33
C GLU A 111 -17.14 -14.57 -61.07
N VAL A 112 -16.73 -14.73 -59.81
CA VAL A 112 -15.30 -14.82 -59.44
C VAL A 112 -14.67 -16.01 -60.15
N ALA A 113 -15.27 -17.19 -60.10
CA ALA A 113 -14.76 -18.36 -60.80
C ALA A 113 -14.71 -18.14 -62.32
N ALA A 114 -15.76 -17.57 -62.93
CA ALA A 114 -15.80 -17.25 -64.35
C ALA A 114 -14.75 -16.21 -64.79
N SER A 115 -14.30 -15.36 -63.87
CA SER A 115 -13.23 -14.38 -64.11
C SER A 115 -11.81 -14.99 -64.07
N THR A 116 -11.67 -16.25 -63.63
CA THR A 116 -10.37 -16.95 -63.62
C THR A 116 -10.09 -17.69 -64.93
N PRO A 117 -8.79 -17.93 -65.28
CA PRO A 117 -8.43 -18.67 -66.50
C PRO A 117 -9.00 -20.09 -66.57
N TRP A 118 -9.16 -20.76 -65.43
CA TRP A 118 -9.65 -22.15 -65.36
C TRP A 118 -11.19 -22.24 -65.32
N GLY A 119 -11.88 -21.26 -64.76
CA GLY A 119 -13.35 -21.28 -64.67
C GLY A 119 -14.07 -21.06 -66.00
N GLY A 120 -13.44 -20.35 -66.94
CA GLY A 120 -13.96 -20.12 -68.30
C GLY A 120 -13.97 -21.36 -69.21
N SER A 121 -13.27 -22.44 -68.84
CA SER A 121 -13.08 -23.65 -69.66
C SER A 121 -14.32 -24.57 -69.80
N GLY A 122 -15.49 -24.13 -69.32
CA GLY A 122 -16.81 -24.69 -69.67
C GLY A 122 -17.40 -25.70 -68.67
N ILE A 123 -16.61 -26.32 -67.79
CA ILE A 123 -17.14 -27.25 -66.76
C ILE A 123 -17.91 -26.46 -65.69
N TRP A 124 -17.35 -25.34 -65.24
CA TRP A 124 -17.98 -24.46 -64.24
C TRP A 124 -19.26 -23.80 -64.79
N ALA A 125 -19.21 -23.31 -66.03
CA ALA A 125 -20.34 -22.64 -66.68
C ALA A 125 -21.57 -23.56 -66.87
N LYS A 126 -21.38 -24.88 -67.01
CA LYS A 126 -22.47 -25.86 -67.18
C LYS A 126 -23.15 -26.25 -65.86
N HIS A 127 -22.42 -26.18 -64.74
CA HIS A 127 -22.90 -26.62 -63.41
C HIS A 127 -22.57 -25.56 -62.36
N SER A 128 -22.95 -24.31 -62.61
CA SER A 128 -22.68 -23.21 -61.70
C SER A 128 -23.40 -23.40 -60.35
N LEU A 129 -22.93 -22.71 -59.30
CA LEU A 129 -23.57 -22.75 -57.99
C LEU A 129 -24.99 -22.18 -58.06
N LEU A 130 -25.19 -21.11 -58.83
CA LEU A 130 -26.50 -20.51 -59.05
C LEU A 130 -27.48 -21.47 -59.74
N VAL A 131 -27.02 -22.24 -60.74
CA VAL A 131 -27.83 -23.28 -61.38
C VAL A 131 -28.19 -24.37 -60.38
N MET A 132 -27.23 -24.82 -59.57
CA MET A 132 -27.46 -25.87 -58.58
C MET A 132 -28.49 -25.49 -57.51
N PHE A 133 -28.42 -24.28 -56.95
CA PHE A 133 -29.25 -23.89 -55.81
C PHE A 133 -30.52 -23.14 -56.19
N HIS A 134 -30.54 -22.47 -57.34
CA HIS A 134 -31.64 -21.60 -57.76
C HIS A 134 -32.18 -21.92 -59.16
N ASN A 135 -31.61 -22.89 -59.87
CA ASN A 135 -31.98 -23.26 -61.24
C ASN A 135 -31.94 -22.06 -62.20
N GLU A 136 -30.98 -21.17 -62.00
CA GLU A 136 -30.78 -19.96 -62.82
C GLU A 136 -29.34 -19.86 -63.32
N THR A 137 -29.19 -19.44 -64.58
CA THR A 137 -27.88 -19.33 -65.26
C THR A 137 -27.33 -17.91 -65.30
N TRP A 138 -28.15 -16.88 -65.05
CA TRP A 138 -27.74 -15.48 -65.16
C TRP A 138 -28.18 -14.65 -63.95
N GLY A 139 -27.30 -14.59 -62.95
CA GLY A 139 -27.54 -13.82 -61.72
C GLY A 139 -27.13 -12.34 -61.79
N GLY A 140 -26.30 -11.97 -62.76
CA GLY A 140 -25.67 -10.64 -62.85
C GLY A 140 -26.65 -9.48 -63.07
N GLU A 141 -27.85 -9.71 -63.62
CA GLU A 141 -28.90 -8.69 -63.71
C GLU A 141 -29.83 -8.71 -62.50
N LYS A 142 -30.31 -9.90 -62.12
CA LYS A 142 -31.22 -10.10 -60.98
C LYS A 142 -30.62 -9.65 -59.66
N PHE A 143 -29.30 -9.71 -59.49
CA PHE A 143 -28.60 -9.09 -58.37
C PHE A 143 -28.98 -7.61 -58.23
N TYR A 144 -28.94 -6.83 -59.30
CA TYR A 144 -29.26 -5.40 -59.25
C TYR A 144 -30.77 -5.13 -59.16
N GLN A 145 -31.61 -6.01 -59.71
CA GLN A 145 -33.07 -5.93 -59.51
C GLN A 145 -33.43 -6.15 -58.05
N LEU A 146 -32.82 -7.15 -57.41
CA LEU A 146 -32.93 -7.42 -55.98
C LEU A 146 -32.41 -6.23 -55.17
N LEU A 147 -31.26 -5.66 -55.54
CA LEU A 147 -30.71 -4.48 -54.87
C LEU A 147 -31.68 -3.30 -54.90
N SER A 148 -32.26 -3.02 -56.06
CA SER A 148 -33.25 -1.95 -56.23
C SER A 148 -34.49 -2.18 -55.36
N LYS A 149 -35.04 -3.39 -55.37
CA LYS A 149 -36.22 -3.76 -54.57
C LYS A 149 -35.94 -3.64 -53.07
N LEU A 150 -34.80 -4.13 -52.61
CA LEU A 150 -34.43 -4.06 -51.18
C LEU A 150 -34.17 -2.63 -50.72
N GLY A 151 -33.64 -1.78 -51.63
CA GLY A 151 -33.40 -0.36 -51.40
C GLY A 151 -34.67 0.47 -51.18
N GLU A 152 -35.86 -0.03 -51.53
CA GLU A 152 -37.13 0.63 -51.24
C GLU A 152 -37.45 0.65 -49.73
N ASN A 153 -37.02 -0.39 -48.99
CA ASN A 153 -37.12 -0.46 -47.54
C ASN A 153 -35.77 -0.82 -46.92
N PRO A 154 -34.82 0.14 -46.83
CA PRO A 154 -33.47 -0.20 -46.41
C PRO A 154 -33.39 -0.52 -44.91
N VAL A 155 -34.31 -0.01 -44.08
CA VAL A 155 -34.37 -0.34 -42.64
C VAL A 155 -34.66 -1.82 -42.44
N GLY A 156 -35.64 -2.36 -43.17
CA GLY A 156 -36.01 -3.77 -43.08
C GLY A 156 -34.98 -4.71 -43.73
N ASN A 157 -34.18 -4.22 -44.69
CA ASN A 157 -33.31 -5.03 -45.54
C ASN A 157 -31.81 -4.76 -45.33
N ARG A 158 -31.46 -4.05 -44.25
CA ARG A 158 -30.10 -3.59 -43.95
C ARG A 158 -29.07 -4.70 -44.09
N ASP A 159 -29.34 -5.84 -43.47
CA ASP A 159 -28.35 -6.93 -43.40
C ASP A 159 -27.95 -7.45 -44.78
N LEU A 160 -28.94 -7.57 -45.68
CA LEU A 160 -28.77 -8.07 -47.04
C LEU A 160 -28.16 -6.99 -47.95
N LEU A 161 -28.57 -5.73 -47.78
CA LEU A 161 -27.97 -4.60 -48.48
C LEU A 161 -26.48 -4.43 -48.15
N GLU A 162 -26.09 -4.67 -46.91
CA GLU A 162 -24.69 -4.67 -46.49
C GLU A 162 -23.90 -5.85 -47.08
N LEU A 163 -24.48 -7.06 -47.12
CA LEU A 163 -23.88 -8.20 -47.82
C LEU A 163 -23.65 -7.89 -49.30
N MET A 164 -24.65 -7.32 -49.98
CA MET A 164 -24.55 -6.92 -51.38
C MET A 164 -23.51 -5.82 -51.60
N TYR A 165 -23.43 -4.85 -50.69
CA TYR A 165 -22.37 -3.82 -50.69
C TYR A 165 -20.98 -4.46 -50.61
N LEU A 166 -20.77 -5.41 -49.71
CA LEU A 166 -19.49 -6.13 -49.59
C LEU A 166 -19.15 -6.91 -50.87
N CYS A 167 -20.13 -7.52 -51.53
CA CYS A 167 -19.93 -8.17 -52.83
C CYS A 167 -19.41 -7.17 -53.89
N LEU A 168 -19.98 -5.96 -53.94
CA LEU A 168 -19.53 -4.89 -54.84
C LEU A 168 -18.14 -4.36 -54.49
N CYS A 169 -17.78 -4.32 -53.20
CA CYS A 169 -16.44 -3.96 -52.73
C CYS A 169 -15.40 -5.04 -53.07
N LEU A 170 -15.79 -6.32 -53.04
CA LEU A 170 -14.97 -7.44 -53.50
C LEU A 170 -14.87 -7.49 -55.03
N GLY A 171 -15.49 -6.54 -55.74
CA GLY A 171 -15.37 -6.36 -57.18
C GLY A 171 -16.33 -7.22 -57.97
N PHE A 172 -17.55 -7.43 -57.48
CA PHE A 172 -18.67 -7.91 -58.28
C PHE A 172 -19.13 -6.82 -59.27
N GLU A 173 -19.26 -7.17 -60.54
CA GLU A 173 -19.61 -6.26 -61.64
C GLU A 173 -20.94 -6.64 -62.32
N GLY A 174 -21.28 -7.93 -62.38
CA GLY A 174 -22.51 -8.42 -63.01
C GLY A 174 -22.73 -7.85 -64.41
N ARG A 175 -23.93 -7.30 -64.65
CA ARG A 175 -24.28 -6.67 -65.94
C ARG A 175 -23.41 -5.46 -66.32
N TYR A 176 -22.74 -4.81 -65.36
CA TYR A 176 -21.95 -3.60 -65.62
C TYR A 176 -20.60 -3.88 -66.28
N ARG A 177 -20.15 -5.15 -66.28
CA ARG A 177 -18.91 -5.57 -66.95
C ARG A 177 -18.94 -5.35 -68.47
N VAL A 178 -20.12 -5.43 -69.08
CA VAL A 178 -20.32 -5.33 -70.54
C VAL A 178 -20.90 -4.00 -71.01
N LEU A 179 -21.27 -3.12 -70.07
CA LEU A 179 -21.87 -1.82 -70.37
C LEU A 179 -20.79 -0.76 -70.64
N ASN A 180 -21.05 0.12 -71.60
CA ASN A 180 -20.25 1.33 -71.80
C ASN A 180 -20.37 2.22 -70.55
N ASP A 181 -19.25 2.67 -70.01
CA ASP A 181 -19.16 3.44 -68.76
C ASP A 181 -19.68 2.68 -67.51
N GLY A 182 -19.73 1.35 -67.57
CA GLY A 182 -20.24 0.50 -66.48
C GLY A 182 -19.49 0.68 -65.16
N ALA A 183 -18.16 0.89 -65.22
CA ALA A 183 -17.33 1.12 -64.04
C ALA A 183 -17.72 2.40 -63.28
N ALA A 184 -18.00 3.51 -63.98
CA ALA A 184 -18.44 4.75 -63.36
C ALA A 184 -19.83 4.61 -62.73
N GLN A 185 -20.74 3.89 -63.42
CA GLN A 185 -22.08 3.60 -62.88
C GLN A 185 -22.02 2.71 -61.64
N LEU A 186 -21.13 1.72 -61.61
CA LEU A 186 -20.91 0.83 -60.47
C LEU A 186 -20.36 1.59 -59.26
N GLU A 187 -19.42 2.51 -59.48
CA GLU A 187 -18.89 3.41 -58.45
C GLU A 187 -19.99 4.30 -57.86
N LEU A 188 -20.83 4.90 -58.71
CA LEU A 188 -21.96 5.72 -58.26
C LEU A 188 -22.96 4.90 -57.44
N LEU A 189 -23.26 3.68 -57.88
CA LEU A 189 -24.15 2.75 -57.17
C LEU A 189 -23.57 2.36 -55.81
N ARG A 190 -22.26 2.07 -55.73
CA ARG A 190 -21.56 1.76 -54.47
C ARG A 190 -21.63 2.94 -53.48
N ARG A 191 -21.42 4.17 -53.97
CA ARG A 191 -21.53 5.39 -53.15
C ARG A 191 -22.93 5.60 -52.60
N ARG A 192 -23.95 5.49 -53.45
CA ARG A 192 -25.35 5.61 -53.02
C ARG A 192 -25.71 4.55 -51.96
N LEU A 193 -25.28 3.31 -52.16
CA LEU A 193 -25.55 2.21 -51.25
C LEU A 193 -24.90 2.43 -49.87
N VAL A 194 -23.63 2.86 -49.82
CA VAL A 194 -22.97 3.13 -48.54
C VAL A 194 -23.56 4.33 -47.81
N GLU A 195 -23.97 5.38 -48.54
CA GLU A 195 -24.66 6.53 -47.95
C GLU A 195 -25.98 6.11 -47.31
N MET A 196 -26.77 5.29 -48.01
CA MET A 196 -28.02 4.73 -47.50
C MET A 196 -27.79 3.87 -46.24
N LEU A 197 -26.77 3.02 -46.23
CA LEU A 197 -26.41 2.20 -45.06
C LEU A 197 -25.90 3.03 -43.87
N ARG A 198 -25.18 4.13 -44.15
CA ARG A 198 -24.66 5.06 -43.12
C ARG A 198 -25.77 5.86 -42.45
N GLN A 199 -26.75 6.34 -43.20
CA GLN A 199 -27.89 7.08 -42.65
C GLN A 199 -28.72 6.27 -41.65
N GLN A 200 -28.69 4.94 -41.80
CA GLN A 200 -29.42 4.01 -40.93
C GLN A 200 -28.57 3.42 -39.81
N ARG A 201 -27.30 3.82 -39.68
CA ARG A 201 -26.44 3.31 -38.62
C ARG A 201 -26.92 3.90 -37.28
N PRO A 202 -27.22 3.07 -36.27
CA PRO A 202 -27.54 3.59 -34.95
C PRO A 202 -26.35 4.41 -34.44
N VAL A 203 -26.64 5.63 -33.97
CA VAL A 203 -25.65 6.63 -33.52
C VAL A 203 -24.74 6.13 -32.39
N GLY A 204 -25.06 4.98 -31.77
CA GLY A 204 -24.38 4.40 -30.61
C GLY A 204 -23.17 3.49 -30.89
N GLU A 205 -22.91 3.03 -32.12
CA GLU A 205 -21.79 2.10 -32.39
C GLU A 205 -20.45 2.83 -32.65
N ARG A 206 -20.04 3.70 -31.73
CA ARG A 206 -18.76 4.43 -31.84
C ARG A 206 -17.59 3.72 -31.16
N GLU A 207 -17.87 2.67 -30.41
CA GLU A 207 -16.85 1.92 -29.69
C GLU A 207 -16.26 0.83 -30.60
N LEU A 208 -14.95 0.92 -30.86
CA LEU A 208 -14.20 0.00 -31.73
C LEU A 208 -14.11 -1.43 -31.16
N SER A 209 -14.44 -1.62 -29.89
CA SER A 209 -14.58 -2.91 -29.21
C SER A 209 -15.75 -2.81 -28.22
N PRO A 210 -16.77 -3.69 -28.30
CA PRO A 210 -17.86 -3.73 -27.33
C PRO A 210 -17.39 -4.01 -25.88
N HIS A 211 -16.17 -4.51 -25.72
CA HIS A 211 -15.54 -4.85 -24.44
C HIS A 211 -14.20 -4.12 -24.29
N TRP A 212 -14.11 -2.87 -24.75
CA TRP A 212 -12.86 -2.08 -24.69
C TRP A 212 -12.38 -1.82 -23.26
N GLN A 213 -13.27 -1.94 -22.27
CA GLN A 213 -12.90 -1.91 -20.87
C GLN A 213 -12.10 -3.17 -20.56
N GLY A 214 -10.78 -3.03 -20.62
CA GLY A 214 -9.88 -4.05 -20.09
C GLY A 214 -10.28 -4.38 -18.66
N GLU A 215 -10.06 -5.63 -18.23
CA GLU A 215 -10.16 -5.96 -16.81
C GLU A 215 -9.38 -4.92 -16.05
N VAL A 216 -10.06 -4.16 -15.20
CA VAL A 216 -9.42 -3.23 -14.29
C VAL A 216 -8.58 -4.14 -13.41
N ALA A 217 -7.31 -4.32 -13.76
CA ALA A 217 -6.35 -4.98 -12.93
C ALA A 217 -6.32 -4.13 -11.67
N VAL A 218 -7.10 -4.52 -10.67
CA VAL A 218 -6.98 -4.02 -9.32
C VAL A 218 -5.64 -4.58 -8.89
N LEU A 219 -4.57 -3.85 -9.24
CA LEU A 219 -3.31 -3.94 -8.56
C LEU A 219 -3.70 -3.75 -7.09
N LYS A 220 -3.84 -4.86 -6.37
CA LYS A 220 -3.86 -4.88 -4.92
C LYS A 220 -2.48 -4.36 -4.53
N ARG A 221 -2.31 -3.04 -4.59
CA ARG A 221 -1.29 -2.35 -3.83
C ARG A 221 -1.70 -2.57 -2.39
N SER A 222 -1.26 -3.69 -1.83
CA SER A 222 -1.10 -3.87 -0.41
C SER A 222 0.05 -2.95 0.05
N GLY A 223 -0.13 -1.64 -0.17
CA GLY A 223 0.61 -0.65 0.57
C GLY A 223 0.12 -0.82 1.99
N LEU A 224 0.98 -1.34 2.86
CA LEU A 224 0.72 -1.46 4.28
C LEU A 224 0.42 -0.05 4.78
N ARG A 225 -0.86 0.31 4.86
CA ARG A 225 -1.30 1.62 5.38
C ARG A 225 -1.17 1.55 6.89
N ILE A 226 0.04 1.74 7.38
CA ILE A 226 0.30 1.86 8.80
C ILE A 226 -0.42 3.13 9.27
N PRO A 227 -1.40 3.04 10.18
CA PRO A 227 -2.09 4.21 10.69
C PRO A 227 -1.11 5.17 11.35
N LEU A 228 -1.34 6.48 11.22
CA LEU A 228 -0.47 7.50 11.81
C LEU A 228 -0.29 7.36 13.33
N TRP A 229 -1.31 6.82 14.03
CA TRP A 229 -1.22 6.56 15.46
C TRP A 229 -0.17 5.48 15.79
N VAL A 230 -0.01 4.45 14.94
CA VAL A 230 0.98 3.39 15.15
C VAL A 230 2.39 3.95 15.00
N THR A 231 2.64 4.77 13.97
CA THR A 231 3.94 5.43 13.79
C THR A 231 4.24 6.42 14.92
N ALA A 232 3.22 7.15 15.40
CA ALA A 232 3.37 8.08 16.51
C ALA A 232 3.70 7.35 17.83
N SER A 233 2.98 6.27 18.15
CA SER A 233 3.25 5.45 19.33
C SER A 233 4.62 4.79 19.30
N ALA A 234 5.04 4.25 18.14
CA ALA A 234 6.37 3.65 17.98
C ALA A 234 7.49 4.69 18.16
N THR A 235 7.31 5.90 17.61
CA THR A 235 8.27 7.00 17.76
C THR A 235 8.36 7.47 19.21
N ALA A 236 7.22 7.61 19.89
CA ALA A 236 7.19 7.99 21.30
C ALA A 236 7.90 6.95 22.18
N LEU A 237 7.63 5.66 21.97
CA LEU A 237 8.29 4.56 22.69
C LEU A 237 9.82 4.59 22.49
N LEU A 238 10.27 4.78 21.25
CA LEU A 238 11.69 4.89 20.93
C LEU A 238 12.34 6.06 21.69
N LEU A 239 11.73 7.24 21.66
CA LEU A 239 12.24 8.43 22.36
C LEU A 239 12.30 8.21 23.88
N THR A 240 11.29 7.56 24.48
CA THR A 240 11.30 7.23 25.91
C THR A 240 12.42 6.25 26.26
N LEU A 241 12.65 5.22 25.45
CA LEU A 241 13.74 4.26 25.67
C LEU A 241 15.11 4.92 25.56
N VAL A 242 15.31 5.79 24.57
CA VAL A 242 16.56 6.54 24.39
C VAL A 242 16.78 7.49 25.56
N TYR A 243 15.77 8.25 25.97
CA TYR A 243 15.85 9.14 27.13
C TYR A 243 16.19 8.38 28.42
N MET A 244 15.53 7.25 28.66
CA MET A 244 15.77 6.42 29.84
C MET A 244 17.19 5.84 29.83
N GLY A 245 17.68 5.39 28.67
CA GLY A 245 19.07 4.94 28.49
C GLY A 245 20.08 6.04 28.82
N LEU A 246 19.92 7.23 28.21
CA LEU A 246 20.78 8.39 28.44
C LEU A 246 20.75 8.87 29.90
N SER A 247 19.58 8.88 30.53
CA SER A 247 19.43 9.25 31.94
C SER A 247 20.14 8.26 32.86
N LEU A 248 20.04 6.95 32.60
CA LEU A 248 20.72 5.93 33.38
C LEU A 248 22.24 5.98 33.21
N THR A 249 22.75 6.24 32.01
CA THR A 249 24.20 6.39 31.78
C THR A 249 24.73 7.65 32.44
N LEU A 250 24.03 8.78 32.29
CA LEU A 250 24.43 10.05 32.90
C LEU A 250 24.48 9.94 34.44
N ASN A 251 23.48 9.31 35.06
CA ASN A 251 23.48 9.11 36.52
C ASN A 251 24.63 8.20 36.97
N ARG A 252 24.90 7.11 36.25
CA ARG A 252 26.06 6.23 36.56
C ARG A 252 27.40 6.97 36.50
N ASP A 253 27.57 7.85 35.52
CA ASP A 253 28.84 8.57 35.33
C ASP A 253 28.98 9.76 36.30
N SER A 254 27.86 10.38 36.70
CA SER A 254 27.84 11.54 37.60
C SER A 254 27.88 11.21 39.09
N ASP A 255 27.33 10.06 39.52
CA ASP A 255 27.36 9.61 40.92
C ASP A 255 28.77 9.61 41.55
N PRO A 256 29.83 9.08 40.90
CA PRO A 256 31.19 9.12 41.49
C PRO A 256 31.74 10.53 41.58
N VAL A 257 31.51 11.38 40.57
CA VAL A 257 31.96 12.78 40.56
C VAL A 257 31.29 13.58 41.69
N PHE A 258 30.00 13.35 41.91
CA PHE A 258 29.28 13.93 43.05
C PHE A 258 29.84 13.44 44.39
N GLY A 259 30.17 12.15 44.49
CA GLY A 259 30.85 11.59 45.65
C GLY A 259 32.19 12.27 45.95
N ASP A 260 33.02 12.47 44.91
CA ASP A 260 34.33 13.13 45.04
C ASP A 260 34.20 14.58 45.51
N ILE A 261 33.29 15.36 44.91
CA ILE A 261 33.03 16.76 45.31
C ILE A 261 32.54 16.81 46.76
N GLN A 262 31.66 15.89 47.17
CA GLN A 262 31.18 15.83 48.55
C GLN A 262 32.31 15.44 49.51
N SER A 263 33.20 14.52 49.14
CA SER A 263 34.35 14.14 49.98
C SER A 263 35.31 15.30 50.24
N LEU A 264 35.48 16.21 49.26
CA LEU A 264 36.23 17.45 49.42
C LEU A 264 35.55 18.41 50.40
N ARG A 265 34.21 18.43 50.42
CA ARG A 265 33.42 19.24 51.37
C ARG A 265 33.44 18.65 52.79
N ALA A 266 33.35 17.32 52.92
CA ALA A 266 33.39 16.60 54.20
C ALA A 266 34.78 16.65 54.88
N ARG A 267 35.85 16.92 54.12
CA ARG A 267 37.19 17.17 54.67
C ARG A 267 37.31 18.46 55.49
N VAL A 268 36.31 19.33 55.50
CA VAL A 268 36.20 20.39 56.51
C VAL A 268 35.65 19.74 57.79
N PRO A 269 36.47 19.46 58.82
CA PRO A 269 36.00 18.74 59.99
C PRO A 269 35.01 19.63 60.76
N THR A 270 33.73 19.31 60.69
CA THR A 270 32.69 19.95 61.52
C THR A 270 32.78 19.55 62.99
N HIS A 271 33.58 18.53 63.32
CA HIS A 271 33.83 18.05 64.69
C HIS A 271 34.86 18.86 65.49
N ALA A 272 35.50 19.88 64.92
CA ALA A 272 36.55 20.62 65.63
C ALA A 272 36.02 21.67 66.65
N LEU A 273 34.71 21.80 66.85
CA LEU A 273 34.12 22.82 67.75
C LEU A 273 33.02 22.24 68.67
N ASP A 274 33.25 21.06 69.26
CA ASP A 274 32.28 20.44 70.18
C ASP A 274 32.54 20.85 71.64
N LYS A 275 32.41 22.15 71.95
CA LYS A 275 32.15 22.56 73.33
C LYS A 275 30.63 22.48 73.59
N PRO A 276 30.16 21.69 74.58
CA PRO A 276 28.75 21.64 74.93
C PRO A 276 28.28 23.01 75.42
N ALA A 277 27.06 23.40 75.06
CA ALA A 277 26.49 24.67 75.51
C ALA A 277 26.37 24.70 77.04
N ALA A 278 26.68 25.85 77.66
CA ALA A 278 26.57 26.01 79.12
C ALA A 278 25.13 25.91 79.65
N VAL A 279 24.13 26.12 78.77
CA VAL A 279 22.70 25.97 79.07
C VAL A 279 22.03 25.19 77.93
N PRO A 280 21.24 24.14 78.21
CA PRO A 280 20.48 23.43 77.18
C PRO A 280 19.45 24.37 76.56
N ARG A 281 19.47 24.51 75.23
CA ARG A 281 18.54 25.36 74.47
C ARG A 281 17.38 24.51 73.96
N LEU A 282 17.63 23.73 72.92
CA LEU A 282 16.60 22.89 72.29
C LEU A 282 16.42 21.57 73.06
N ALA A 283 17.47 21.08 73.74
CA ALA A 283 17.38 19.84 74.51
C ALA A 283 16.38 19.96 75.69
N GLY A 284 16.22 21.15 76.27
CA GLY A 284 15.21 21.41 77.31
C GLY A 284 13.79 21.51 76.75
N LEU A 285 13.63 22.05 75.53
CA LEU A 285 12.33 22.30 74.92
C LEU A 285 11.68 21.06 74.30
N LEU A 286 12.50 20.08 73.90
CA LEU A 286 12.09 18.82 73.25
C LEU A 286 12.25 17.59 74.17
N GLN A 287 12.24 17.78 75.49
CA GLN A 287 12.52 16.71 76.45
C GLN A 287 11.54 15.52 76.33
N ARG A 288 10.29 15.78 75.93
CA ARG A 288 9.26 14.75 75.72
C ARG A 288 9.62 13.87 74.52
N GLU A 289 9.94 14.47 73.38
CA GLU A 289 10.26 13.74 72.15
C GLU A 289 11.59 12.98 72.30
N ILE A 290 12.51 13.48 73.13
CA ILE A 290 13.76 12.82 73.51
C ILE A 290 13.47 11.58 74.38
N SER A 291 12.59 11.69 75.39
CA SER A 291 12.26 10.56 76.28
C SER A 291 11.47 9.47 75.57
N GLU A 292 10.65 9.84 74.58
CA GLU A 292 9.93 8.93 73.68
C GLU A 292 10.86 8.32 72.60
N GLY A 293 12.12 8.76 72.51
CA GLY A 293 13.12 8.23 71.58
C GLY A 293 12.90 8.61 70.11
N LEU A 294 12.05 9.60 69.84
CA LEU A 294 11.67 10.06 68.50
C LEU A 294 12.73 10.97 67.90
N VAL A 295 13.41 11.77 68.74
CA VAL A 295 14.48 12.68 68.34
C VAL A 295 15.64 12.63 69.33
N SER A 296 16.83 13.06 68.88
CA SER A 296 17.98 13.32 69.75
C SER A 296 18.50 14.72 69.50
N VAL A 297 18.88 15.44 70.56
CA VAL A 297 19.30 16.84 70.47
C VAL A 297 20.69 17.01 71.07
N ALA A 298 21.60 17.60 70.30
CA ALA A 298 22.93 17.98 70.74
C ALA A 298 23.07 19.51 70.70
N ASP A 299 23.18 20.13 71.88
CA ASP A 299 23.39 21.57 72.02
C ASP A 299 24.90 21.89 72.16
N HIS A 300 25.46 22.56 71.15
CA HIS A 300 26.84 23.04 71.11
C HIS A 300 26.90 24.56 71.28
N GLU A 301 28.07 25.14 71.55
CA GLU A 301 28.25 26.58 71.77
C GLU A 301 27.58 27.45 70.68
N ASN A 302 27.87 27.17 69.40
CA ASN A 302 27.41 27.99 68.27
C ASN A 302 26.26 27.38 67.45
N ARG A 303 25.84 26.15 67.75
CA ARG A 303 24.78 25.45 67.01
C ARG A 303 24.01 24.45 67.87
N SER A 304 22.79 24.13 67.48
CA SER A 304 22.01 23.06 68.09
C SER A 304 21.55 22.10 67.00
N VAL A 305 21.83 20.81 67.14
CA VAL A 305 21.55 19.78 66.12
C VAL A 305 20.45 18.86 66.63
N ILE A 306 19.31 18.85 65.95
CA ILE A 306 18.23 17.87 66.18
C ILE A 306 18.40 16.76 65.16
N THR A 307 18.63 15.53 65.62
CA THR A 307 18.72 14.34 64.76
C THR A 307 17.45 13.51 64.88
N ILE A 308 16.80 13.31 63.75
CA ILE A 308 15.60 12.46 63.62
C ILE A 308 16.00 11.21 62.84
N ARG A 309 15.67 10.03 63.38
CA ARG A 309 15.93 8.77 62.68
C ARG A 309 15.06 8.69 61.43
N GLY A 310 15.66 8.32 60.30
CA GLY A 310 14.98 8.22 59.02
C GLY A 310 14.01 7.03 58.98
N ASP A 311 14.32 5.97 59.71
CA ASP A 311 13.43 4.83 59.89
C ASP A 311 12.20 5.25 60.72
N GLY A 312 11.02 5.15 60.13
CA GLY A 312 9.76 5.62 60.73
C GLY A 312 9.39 7.05 60.31
N LEU A 313 10.36 7.93 60.04
CA LEU A 313 10.09 9.28 59.53
C LEU A 313 9.62 9.26 58.07
N PHE A 314 10.19 8.38 57.25
CA PHE A 314 9.81 8.20 55.84
C PHE A 314 9.46 6.74 55.55
N GLU A 315 8.62 6.53 54.55
CA GLU A 315 8.46 5.20 53.96
C GLU A 315 9.75 4.74 53.25
N SER A 316 9.94 3.43 53.15
CA SER A 316 11.12 2.85 52.50
C SER A 316 11.23 3.31 51.04
N GLY A 317 12.37 3.90 50.66
CA GLY A 317 12.60 4.44 49.32
C GLY A 317 11.80 5.70 48.97
N SER A 318 11.08 6.30 49.93
CA SER A 318 10.31 7.53 49.73
C SER A 318 10.91 8.73 50.48
N ALA A 319 10.51 9.92 50.05
CA ALA A 319 10.69 11.20 50.74
C ALA A 319 9.39 11.69 51.42
N ASP A 320 8.31 10.92 51.31
CA ASP A 320 7.03 11.26 51.91
C ASP A 320 7.09 10.99 53.44
N VAL A 321 6.80 12.02 54.24
CA VAL A 321 6.86 11.97 55.71
C VAL A 321 5.64 11.22 56.26
N THR A 322 5.85 10.32 57.21
CA THR A 322 4.76 9.55 57.81
C THR A 322 3.89 10.41 58.73
N SER A 323 2.59 10.10 58.78
CA SER A 323 1.62 10.83 59.62
C SER A 323 1.97 10.81 61.11
N ALA A 324 2.68 9.78 61.58
CA ALA A 324 3.14 9.64 62.96
C ALA A 324 4.14 10.74 63.38
N TYR A 325 4.95 11.25 62.45
CA TYR A 325 5.96 12.26 62.73
C TYR A 325 5.50 13.70 62.45
N MET A 326 4.36 13.90 61.81
CA MET A 326 3.74 15.22 61.62
C MET A 326 3.61 16.04 62.92
N PRO A 327 3.05 15.51 64.04
CA PRO A 327 2.96 16.27 65.29
C PRO A 327 4.33 16.60 65.89
N VAL A 328 5.32 15.73 65.70
CA VAL A 328 6.71 15.94 66.18
C VAL A 328 7.36 17.08 65.41
N LEU A 329 7.24 17.10 64.08
CA LEU A 329 7.78 18.16 63.24
C LEU A 329 7.10 19.51 63.50
N ALA A 330 5.78 19.52 63.74
CA ALA A 330 5.05 20.73 64.15
C ALA A 330 5.52 21.26 65.52
N ARG A 331 5.88 20.37 66.46
CA ARG A 331 6.47 20.78 67.73
C ARG A 331 7.87 21.37 67.54
N ILE A 332 8.70 20.72 66.73
CA ILE A 332 10.05 21.19 66.40
C ILE A 332 9.98 22.57 65.73
N SER A 333 9.07 22.79 64.77
CA SER A 333 8.91 24.09 64.12
C SER A 333 8.52 25.19 65.11
N ALA A 334 7.59 24.92 66.03
CA ALA A 334 7.17 25.86 67.06
C ALA A 334 8.31 26.23 68.03
N GLU A 335 9.15 25.27 68.43
CA GLU A 335 10.30 25.53 69.31
C GLU A 335 11.44 26.27 68.58
N LEU A 336 11.71 25.92 67.31
CA LEU A 336 12.67 26.63 66.47
C LEU A 336 12.25 28.08 66.19
N GLY A 337 10.94 28.37 66.21
CA GLY A 337 10.39 29.72 66.05
C GLY A 337 10.74 30.66 67.21
N LYS A 338 11.02 30.12 68.40
CA LYS A 338 11.36 30.90 69.60
C LYS A 338 12.82 31.37 69.63
N VAL A 339 13.67 30.81 68.77
CA VAL A 339 15.10 31.08 68.74
C VAL A 339 15.49 31.66 67.39
N ASN A 340 16.33 32.71 67.38
CA ASN A 340 16.83 33.33 66.16
C ASN A 340 18.04 32.55 65.60
N GLY A 341 18.17 32.48 64.27
CA GLY A 341 19.27 31.77 63.61
C GLY A 341 18.91 31.15 62.27
N GLN A 342 19.92 30.80 61.47
CA GLN A 342 19.71 30.03 60.25
C GLN A 342 19.52 28.55 60.58
N ILE A 343 18.64 27.89 59.84
CA ILE A 343 18.30 26.47 60.04
C ILE A 343 18.72 25.73 58.78
N LEU A 344 19.62 24.77 58.93
CA LEU A 344 20.04 23.86 57.87
C LEU A 344 19.40 22.49 58.11
N ILE A 345 18.59 22.04 57.16
CA ILE A 345 18.06 20.68 57.13
C ILE A 345 18.95 19.84 56.21
N SER A 346 19.62 18.85 56.80
CA SER A 346 20.51 17.92 56.10
C SER A 346 19.91 16.52 56.09
N GLY A 347 19.70 15.95 54.90
CA GLY A 347 19.27 14.56 54.75
C GLY A 347 20.45 13.62 54.55
N HIS A 348 20.43 12.48 55.21
CA HIS A 348 21.47 11.44 55.12
C HIS A 348 20.86 10.08 54.77
N THR A 349 21.57 9.31 53.95
CA THR A 349 21.23 7.93 53.58
C THR A 349 22.34 6.97 54.04
N ASP A 350 22.08 5.67 53.92
CA ASP A 350 23.13 4.66 54.07
C ASP A 350 23.90 4.45 52.76
N ASN A 351 24.90 3.57 52.81
CA ASN A 351 25.76 3.23 51.68
C ASN A 351 25.14 2.23 50.69
N GLN A 352 23.87 1.85 50.84
CA GLN A 352 23.23 0.95 49.89
C GLN A 352 22.80 1.77 48.67
N PRO A 353 23.20 1.39 47.45
CA PRO A 353 22.84 2.14 46.26
C PRO A 353 21.34 2.03 46.00
N LEU A 354 20.64 3.16 46.01
CA LEU A 354 19.26 3.23 45.58
C LEU A 354 19.18 3.21 44.05
N ARG A 355 18.39 2.29 43.50
CA ARG A 355 18.01 2.27 42.08
C ARG A 355 16.49 2.30 41.98
N SER A 356 15.92 3.51 41.92
CA SER A 356 14.47 3.69 41.78
C SER A 356 14.17 4.61 40.61
N MET A 357 12.99 4.44 39.99
CA MET A 357 12.55 5.34 38.92
C MET A 357 12.25 6.76 39.43
N ARG A 358 11.93 6.91 40.73
CA ARG A 358 11.57 8.21 41.34
C ARG A 358 12.81 9.00 41.79
N PHE A 359 13.82 8.31 42.31
CA PHE A 359 15.07 8.90 42.79
C PHE A 359 16.26 8.20 42.13
N PRO A 360 16.99 8.89 41.24
CA PRO A 360 18.09 8.30 40.49
C PRO A 360 19.32 7.95 41.33
N SER A 361 19.55 8.63 42.46
CA SER A 361 20.67 8.36 43.36
C SER A 361 20.36 8.69 44.83
N ASN A 362 21.20 8.20 45.73
CA ASN A 362 21.09 8.44 47.18
C ASN A 362 21.14 9.94 47.53
N TRP A 363 21.90 10.73 46.77
CA TRP A 363 21.90 12.17 46.91
C TRP A 363 20.51 12.76 46.65
N HIS A 364 19.85 12.37 45.56
CA HIS A 364 18.50 12.83 45.23
C HIS A 364 17.49 12.44 46.32
N LEU A 365 17.55 11.22 46.84
CA LEU A 365 16.68 10.78 47.94
C LEU A 365 16.96 11.60 49.22
N SER A 366 18.22 11.78 49.58
CA SER A 366 18.63 12.52 50.78
C SER A 366 18.20 13.98 50.74
N ARG A 367 18.36 14.63 49.58
CA ARG A 367 17.91 16.00 49.33
C ARG A 367 16.38 16.10 49.36
N ALA A 368 15.67 15.22 48.66
CA ALA A 368 14.21 15.22 48.64
C ALA A 368 13.61 15.05 50.06
N ARG A 369 14.20 14.19 50.89
CA ARG A 369 13.80 14.02 52.30
C ARG A 369 13.99 15.30 53.12
N ALA A 370 15.12 15.99 52.93
CA ALA A 370 15.38 17.25 53.59
C ALA A 370 14.44 18.37 53.09
N GLU A 371 14.09 18.39 51.80
CA GLU A 371 13.11 19.32 51.23
C GLU A 371 11.70 19.06 51.81
N ALA A 372 11.29 17.80 51.94
CA ALA A 372 10.00 17.45 52.56
C ALA A 372 9.90 17.92 54.02
N VAL A 373 10.97 17.76 54.80
CA VAL A 373 11.02 18.27 56.18
C VAL A 373 11.03 19.80 56.21
N ARG A 374 11.79 20.46 55.33
CA ARG A 374 11.78 21.93 55.18
C ARG A 374 10.36 22.43 54.94
N ASP A 375 9.62 21.82 54.02
CA ASP A 375 8.28 22.28 53.63
C ASP A 375 7.30 22.23 54.81
N LEU A 376 7.38 21.18 55.63
CA LEU A 376 6.60 21.08 56.87
C LEU A 376 7.01 22.13 57.92
N LEU A 377 8.31 22.43 58.05
CA LEU A 377 8.78 23.47 58.96
C LEU A 377 8.41 24.88 58.47
N ALA A 378 8.35 25.09 57.16
CA ALA A 378 8.03 26.37 56.51
C ALA A 378 6.58 26.81 56.74
N GLU A 379 5.69 25.92 57.18
CA GLU A 379 4.32 26.28 57.59
C GLU A 379 4.30 27.24 58.79
N SER A 380 5.31 27.15 59.67
CA SER A 380 5.40 27.96 60.90
C SER A 380 6.66 28.80 60.99
N LEU A 381 7.59 28.66 60.05
CA LEU A 381 8.87 29.37 60.02
C LEU A 381 9.06 30.10 58.68
N PRO A 382 9.69 31.29 58.67
CA PRO A 382 9.91 32.01 57.44
C PRO A 382 10.91 31.27 56.55
N ALA A 383 10.56 31.09 55.27
CA ALA A 383 11.32 30.27 54.32
C ALA A 383 12.78 30.73 54.12
N ASN A 384 13.07 32.02 54.32
CA ASN A 384 14.43 32.57 54.23
C ASN A 384 15.39 32.09 55.33
N ARG A 385 14.86 31.53 56.43
CA ARG A 385 15.67 30.93 57.50
C ARG A 385 16.03 29.47 57.23
N LEU A 386 15.36 28.82 56.28
CA LEU A 386 15.47 27.38 56.05
C LEU A 386 16.36 27.11 54.83
N LEU A 387 17.45 26.40 55.05
CA LEU A 387 18.35 25.90 54.02
C LEU A 387 18.24 24.38 53.96
N VAL A 388 18.43 23.81 52.77
CA VAL A 388 18.35 22.36 52.56
C VAL A 388 19.63 21.86 51.92
N ASP A 389 20.11 20.72 52.41
CA ASP A 389 21.27 20.02 51.87
C ASP A 389 21.04 18.50 51.83
N GLY A 390 21.49 17.86 50.76
CA GLY A 390 21.46 16.40 50.61
C GLY A 390 22.88 15.86 50.79
N ARG A 391 23.10 15.08 51.85
CA ARG A 391 24.43 14.58 52.23
C ARG A 391 24.69 13.13 51.84
N SER A 392 23.72 12.43 51.24
CA SER A 392 23.88 11.00 50.89
C SER A 392 24.45 10.22 52.09
N ASP A 393 25.39 9.33 51.85
CA ASP A 393 26.18 8.53 52.78
C ASP A 393 27.53 9.14 53.16
N SER A 394 27.78 10.41 52.81
CA SER A 394 29.10 11.05 52.94
C SER A 394 29.54 11.36 54.38
N GLU A 395 28.59 11.46 55.32
CA GLU A 395 28.83 11.75 56.74
C GLU A 395 28.18 10.70 57.64
N PRO A 396 28.74 9.46 57.68
CA PRO A 396 28.23 8.40 58.54
C PRO A 396 28.58 8.67 60.01
N VAL A 397 27.58 8.58 60.89
CA VAL A 397 27.79 8.71 62.36
C VAL A 397 28.36 7.41 62.93
N VAL A 398 28.02 6.28 62.30
CA VAL A 398 28.54 4.94 62.63
C VAL A 398 28.95 4.22 61.35
N VAL A 399 29.84 3.23 61.46
CA VAL A 399 30.25 2.41 60.30
C VAL A 399 29.05 1.68 59.67
N ASN A 400 28.96 1.64 58.33
CA ASN A 400 27.82 1.04 57.60
C ASN A 400 27.83 -0.50 57.52
N ASP A 401 28.36 -1.19 58.53
CA ASP A 401 28.59 -2.64 58.54
C ASP A 401 27.30 -3.47 58.78
N THR A 402 26.45 -3.03 59.70
CA THR A 402 25.26 -3.76 60.14
C THR A 402 23.97 -3.06 59.70
N PRO A 403 22.83 -3.79 59.55
CA PRO A 403 21.53 -3.16 59.28
C PRO A 403 21.15 -2.10 60.33
N ALA A 404 21.48 -2.33 61.59
CA ALA A 404 21.23 -1.40 62.69
C ALA A 404 22.08 -0.13 62.57
N ASN A 405 23.34 -0.24 62.16
CA ASN A 405 24.18 0.95 61.94
C ASN A 405 23.75 1.73 60.69
N ARG A 406 23.35 1.05 59.62
CA ARG A 406 22.75 1.70 58.44
C ARG A 406 21.48 2.48 58.80
N ALA A 407 20.62 1.92 59.66
CA ALA A 407 19.44 2.61 60.18
C ALA A 407 19.78 3.92 60.92
N ARG A 408 20.91 3.96 61.65
CA ARG A 408 21.37 5.18 62.32
C ARG A 408 21.91 6.23 61.34
N ASN A 409 22.47 5.79 60.22
CA ASN A 409 22.98 6.69 59.18
C ASN A 409 21.87 7.23 58.27
N ARG A 410 20.75 6.51 58.11
CA ARG A 410 19.51 7.04 57.54
C ARG A 410 18.87 8.00 58.53
N ARG A 411 19.10 9.31 58.38
CA ARG A 411 18.65 10.33 59.33
C ARG A 411 18.42 11.67 58.65
N VAL A 412 17.68 12.55 59.33
CA VAL A 412 17.60 13.97 58.99
C VAL A 412 18.10 14.77 60.18
N GLU A 413 19.03 15.67 59.92
CA GLU A 413 19.56 16.60 60.90
C GLU A 413 18.99 17.99 60.65
N ILE A 414 18.48 18.63 61.69
CA ILE A 414 18.04 20.02 61.67
C ILE A 414 19.03 20.80 62.54
N THR A 415 19.91 21.55 61.90
CA THR A 415 20.94 22.34 62.57
C THR A 415 20.53 23.80 62.66
N LEU A 416 20.32 24.30 63.86
CA LEU A 416 20.13 25.73 64.12
C LEU A 416 21.50 26.37 64.40
N PHE A 417 21.92 27.30 63.54
CA PHE A 417 23.09 28.16 63.76
C PHE A 417 22.67 29.39 64.54
N VAL A 418 23.22 29.56 65.73
CA VAL A 418 22.87 30.68 66.61
C VAL A 418 23.72 31.89 66.21
N SER A 419 23.05 32.95 65.77
CA SER A 419 23.71 34.26 65.63
C SER A 419 23.89 34.84 67.02
N LYS A 420 25.11 35.32 67.34
CA LYS A 420 25.32 36.19 68.49
C LYS A 420 24.55 37.49 68.34
#